data_AF-A0A959Q968-F1
#
_entry.id   AF-A0A959Q968-F1
#
_cell.length_a   1.000
_cell.length_b   1.000
_cell.length_c   1.000
_cell.angle_alpha   90.00
_cell.angle_beta   90.00
_cell.angle_gamma   90.00
#
_symmetry.space_group_name_H-M   'P 1'
#
loop_
_entity.id
_entity.type
_entity.pdbx_description
1 polymer ?
#
loop_
_entity_poly.entity_id
_entity_poly.type
_entity_poly.pdbx_seq_one_letter_code
_entity_poly.pdbx_strand_id
1 'polypeptide(L)'
;ITSLSTDWKAATDKVTAFMSQVSEENKSLSQMAQAMVMPAKEDAMKMGEEGVANMQQAINDFQANSGAVSALSQEVAAYAGDWQGLSAKMEGLLSGLEAKSLGDDTEATINELKEALAGAEAKMGGWEQALSTAKTAAEAAYKQFMSMVPAQEG
;
A
#
# COMPACT_ATOMS: atom_id res chain seq x y z
N ILE A 1 11.26 25.73 -13.13
CA ILE A 1 11.98 25.11 -11.98
C ILE A 1 11.21 25.36 -10.68
N THR A 2 10.91 26.62 -10.31
CA THR A 2 10.18 26.90 -9.05
C THR A 2 8.77 26.28 -8.96
N SER A 3 7.96 26.36 -10.02
CA SER A 3 6.65 25.68 -10.05
C SER A 3 6.80 24.16 -9.96
N LEU A 4 7.69 23.59 -10.78
CA LEU A 4 8.04 22.18 -10.77
C LEU A 4 8.46 21.70 -9.37
N SER A 5 9.22 22.51 -8.63
CA SER A 5 9.61 22.19 -7.25
C SER A 5 8.43 22.09 -6.30
N THR A 6 7.44 22.97 -6.44
CA THR A 6 6.23 22.94 -5.62
C THR A 6 5.42 21.68 -5.91
N ASP A 7 5.22 21.37 -7.19
CA ASP A 7 4.51 20.16 -7.62
C ASP A 7 5.26 18.89 -7.17
N TRP A 8 6.58 18.90 -7.27
CA TRP A 8 7.47 17.84 -6.80
C TRP A 8 7.32 17.57 -5.30
N LYS A 9 7.32 18.64 -4.50
CA LYS A 9 7.11 18.53 -3.06
C LYS A 9 5.74 17.95 -2.75
N ALA A 10 4.68 18.44 -3.40
CA ALA A 10 3.33 17.94 -3.19
C ALA A 10 3.21 16.45 -3.54
N ALA A 11 3.83 16.00 -4.64
CA ALA A 11 3.87 14.59 -5.01
C ALA A 11 4.67 13.75 -4.01
N THR A 12 5.81 14.25 -3.54
CA THR A 12 6.63 13.58 -2.52
C THR A 12 5.86 13.39 -1.21
N ASP A 13 5.14 14.43 -0.77
CA ASP A 13 4.32 14.38 0.43
C ASP A 13 3.19 13.33 0.27
N LYS A 14 2.55 13.25 -0.91
CA LYS A 14 1.53 12.23 -1.22
C LYS A 14 2.10 10.80 -1.21
N VAL A 15 3.22 10.56 -1.89
CA VAL A 15 3.86 9.22 -1.93
C VAL A 15 4.23 8.76 -0.52
N THR A 16 4.80 9.67 0.28
CA THR A 16 5.20 9.37 1.67
C THR A 16 3.99 9.08 2.56
N ALA A 17 2.92 9.85 2.41
CA ALA A 17 1.67 9.62 3.14
C ALA A 17 1.07 8.25 2.78
N PHE A 18 1.04 7.91 1.49
CA PHE A 18 0.51 6.63 1.02
C PHE A 18 1.34 5.44 1.49
N MET A 19 2.68 5.54 1.49
CA MET A 19 3.56 4.54 2.09
C MET A 19 3.21 4.26 3.55
N SER A 20 3.00 5.33 4.32
CA SER A 20 2.65 5.23 5.74
C SER A 20 1.29 4.54 5.90
N GLN A 21 0.30 4.92 5.09
CA GLN A 21 -1.02 4.29 5.07
C GLN A 21 -0.93 2.79 4.77
N VAL A 22 -0.24 2.38 3.70
CA VAL A 22 -0.09 0.95 3.35
C VAL A 22 0.61 0.17 4.47
N SER A 23 1.61 0.77 5.12
CA SER A 23 2.30 0.14 6.25
C SER A 23 1.38 -0.04 7.47
N GLU A 24 0.54 0.94 7.78
CA GLU A 24 -0.44 0.86 8.86
C GLU A 24 -1.49 -0.21 8.58
N GLU A 25 -1.99 -0.28 7.34
CA GLU A 25 -2.95 -1.30 6.93
C GLU A 25 -2.35 -2.71 6.99
N ASN A 26 -1.11 -2.91 6.53
CA ASN A 26 -0.43 -4.19 6.68
C ASN A 26 -0.29 -4.62 8.14
N LYS A 27 0.01 -3.67 9.04
CA LYS A 27 0.08 -3.96 10.48
C LYS A 27 -1.29 -4.35 11.03
N SER A 28 -2.35 -3.64 10.65
CA SER A 28 -3.74 -3.94 11.04
C SER A 28 -4.15 -5.34 10.57
N LEU A 29 -3.90 -5.66 9.31
CA LEU A 29 -4.20 -6.98 8.73
C LEU A 29 -3.37 -8.08 9.39
N SER A 30 -2.11 -7.84 9.72
CA SER A 30 -1.30 -8.81 10.47
C SER A 30 -1.89 -9.12 11.85
N GLN A 31 -2.45 -8.12 12.54
CA GLN A 31 -3.14 -8.33 13.82
C GLN A 31 -4.44 -9.14 13.64
N MET A 32 -5.22 -8.84 12.59
CA MET A 32 -6.40 -9.64 12.26
C MET A 32 -6.05 -11.09 11.95
N ALA A 33 -4.97 -11.33 11.19
CA ALA A 33 -4.48 -12.67 10.86
C ALA A 33 -4.19 -13.50 12.11
N GLN A 34 -3.62 -12.88 13.15
CA GLN A 34 -3.32 -13.55 14.42
C GLN A 34 -4.58 -13.97 15.19
N ALA A 35 -5.71 -13.28 14.98
CA ALA A 35 -6.99 -13.63 15.56
C ALA A 35 -7.75 -14.70 14.76
N MET A 36 -7.35 -14.97 13.50
CA MET A 36 -7.97 -15.98 12.64
C MET A 36 -7.42 -17.37 12.93
N VAL A 37 -7.79 -17.92 14.08
CA VAL A 37 -7.36 -19.26 14.52
C VAL A 37 -8.50 -20.23 14.38
N MET A 38 -8.28 -21.33 13.67
CA MET A 38 -9.26 -22.41 13.57
C MET A 38 -9.65 -22.90 14.98
N PRO A 39 -10.96 -23.12 15.22
CA PRO A 39 -11.43 -23.56 16.52
C PRO A 39 -10.83 -24.93 16.89
N ALA A 40 -10.79 -25.21 18.20
CA ALA A 40 -10.37 -26.51 18.70
C ALA A 40 -11.22 -27.63 18.09
N LYS A 41 -10.66 -28.84 18.05
CA LYS A 41 -11.28 -29.98 17.38
C LYS A 41 -12.71 -30.26 17.87
N GLU A 42 -12.98 -30.11 19.17
CA GLU A 42 -14.32 -30.33 19.71
C GLU A 42 -15.35 -29.32 19.17
N ASP A 43 -14.97 -28.05 19.00
CA ASP A 43 -15.87 -27.02 18.47
C ASP A 43 -16.01 -27.13 16.95
N ALA A 44 -14.93 -27.49 16.25
CA ALA A 44 -14.98 -27.80 14.82
C ALA A 44 -15.96 -28.96 14.52
N MET A 45 -16.04 -29.98 15.39
CA MET A 45 -17.03 -31.05 15.24
C MET A 45 -18.48 -30.56 15.38
N LYS A 46 -18.74 -29.57 16.25
CA LYS A 46 -20.09 -28.99 16.43
C LYS A 46 -20.52 -28.17 15.20
N MET A 47 -19.57 -27.56 14.49
CA MET A 47 -19.82 -26.77 13.28
C MET A 47 -20.13 -27.64 12.05
N GLY A 48 -19.72 -28.91 12.06
CA GLY A 48 -19.82 -29.79 10.90
C GLY A 48 -18.82 -29.45 9.79
N GLU A 49 -18.74 -30.33 8.79
CA GLU A 49 -17.77 -30.21 7.68
C GLU A 49 -17.95 -28.92 6.86
N GLU A 50 -19.21 -28.52 6.60
CA GLU A 50 -19.51 -27.30 5.85
C GLU A 50 -19.08 -26.04 6.61
N GLY A 51 -19.32 -25.97 7.93
CA GLY A 51 -18.88 -24.84 8.75
C GLY A 51 -17.36 -24.71 8.79
N VAL A 52 -16.64 -25.84 8.91
CA VAL A 52 -15.17 -25.88 8.85
C VAL A 52 -14.65 -25.46 7.48
N ALA A 53 -15.28 -25.93 6.39
CA ALA A 53 -14.90 -25.54 5.03
C ALA A 53 -15.11 -24.03 4.78
N ASN A 54 -16.22 -23.47 5.24
CA ASN A 54 -16.50 -22.04 5.13
C ASN A 54 -15.51 -21.19 5.93
N MET A 55 -15.12 -21.62 7.14
CA MET A 55 -14.05 -20.96 7.91
C MET A 55 -12.71 -21.00 7.18
N GLN A 56 -12.32 -22.16 6.64
CA GLN A 56 -11.08 -22.31 5.90
C GLN A 56 -11.08 -21.43 4.66
N GLN A 57 -12.21 -21.32 3.96
CA GLN A 57 -12.35 -20.43 2.82
C GLN A 57 -12.17 -18.97 3.23
N ALA A 58 -12.79 -18.53 4.32
CA ALA A 58 -12.63 -17.16 4.84
C ALA A 58 -11.16 -16.86 5.22
N ILE A 59 -10.44 -17.83 5.80
CA ILE A 59 -9.00 -17.71 6.06
C ILE A 59 -8.22 -17.54 4.75
N ASN A 60 -8.49 -18.38 3.76
CA ASN A 60 -7.80 -18.32 2.46
C ASN A 60 -8.06 -16.98 1.75
N ASP A 61 -9.30 -16.51 1.74
CA ASP A 61 -9.68 -15.23 1.15
C ASP A 61 -9.01 -14.06 1.89
N PHE A 62 -8.96 -14.11 3.22
CA PHE A 62 -8.23 -13.12 4.01
C PHE A 62 -6.74 -13.11 3.66
N GLN A 63 -6.10 -14.28 3.60
CA GLN A 63 -4.67 -14.40 3.28
C GLN A 63 -4.34 -13.91 1.88
N ALA A 64 -5.18 -14.22 0.89
CA ALA A 64 -5.02 -13.75 -0.48
C ALA A 64 -5.08 -12.21 -0.55
N ASN A 65 -6.08 -11.61 0.10
CA ASN A 65 -6.30 -10.17 0.06
C ASN A 65 -5.28 -9.38 0.91
N SER A 66 -4.92 -9.88 2.10
CA SER A 66 -3.82 -9.30 2.89
C SER A 66 -2.46 -9.45 2.21
N GLY A 67 -2.24 -10.55 1.49
CA GLY A 67 -1.09 -10.74 0.62
C GLY A 67 -1.01 -9.69 -0.50
N ALA A 68 -2.14 -9.29 -1.07
CA ALA A 68 -2.19 -8.21 -2.06
C ALA A 68 -1.78 -6.85 -1.48
N VAL A 69 -2.18 -6.53 -0.24
CA VAL A 69 -1.72 -5.31 0.46
C VAL A 69 -0.22 -5.37 0.76
N SER A 70 0.29 -6.55 1.13
CA SER A 70 1.73 -6.77 1.33
C SER A 70 2.54 -6.63 0.04
N ALA A 71 2.01 -7.09 -1.09
CA ALA A 71 2.62 -6.91 -2.40
C ALA A 71 2.63 -5.43 -2.82
N LEU A 72 1.52 -4.73 -2.62
CA LEU A 72 1.42 -3.30 -2.87
C LEU A 72 2.46 -2.52 -2.04
N SER A 73 2.66 -2.88 -0.78
CA SER A 73 3.68 -2.26 0.07
C SER A 73 5.10 -2.39 -0.49
N GLN A 74 5.42 -3.54 -1.10
CA GLN A 74 6.73 -3.76 -1.72
C GLN A 74 6.88 -2.93 -2.99
N GLU A 75 5.83 -2.84 -3.80
CA GLU A 75 5.81 -2.01 -5.01
C GLU A 75 6.02 -0.53 -4.69
N VAL A 76 5.29 0.00 -3.70
CA VAL A 76 5.41 1.40 -3.29
C VAL A 76 6.80 1.67 -2.71
N ALA A 77 7.36 0.74 -1.92
CA ALA A 77 8.71 0.87 -1.39
C ALA A 77 9.78 0.89 -2.49
N ALA A 78 9.64 0.05 -3.52
CA ALA A 78 10.53 0.06 -4.68
C ALA A 78 10.46 1.41 -5.42
N TYR A 79 9.23 1.89 -5.67
CA TYR A 79 9.03 3.18 -6.32
C TYR A 79 9.57 4.36 -5.50
N ALA A 80 9.49 4.31 -4.18
CA ALA A 80 10.08 5.33 -3.33
C ALA A 80 11.60 5.42 -3.50
N GLY A 81 12.27 4.29 -3.75
CA GLY A 81 13.70 4.27 -4.11
C GLY A 81 13.97 5.01 -5.43
N ASP A 82 13.19 4.74 -6.47
CA ASP A 82 13.29 5.45 -7.75
C ASP A 82 13.00 6.95 -7.61
N TRP A 83 11.99 7.30 -6.80
CA TRP A 83 11.59 8.67 -6.52
C TRP A 83 12.67 9.49 -5.81
N GLN A 84 13.46 8.86 -4.93
CA GLN A 84 14.61 9.52 -4.28
C GLN A 84 15.67 9.92 -5.30
N GLY A 85 15.97 9.06 -6.28
CA GLY A 85 16.91 9.37 -7.36
C GLY A 85 16.47 10.60 -8.18
N LEU A 86 15.18 10.69 -8.49
CA LEU A 86 14.61 11.84 -9.19
C LEU A 86 14.58 13.11 -8.30
N SER A 87 14.33 12.94 -7.00
CA SER A 87 14.36 14.06 -6.05
C SER A 87 15.74 14.70 -5.96
N ALA A 88 16.81 13.91 -6.02
CA ALA A 88 18.18 14.43 -6.09
C ALA A 88 18.42 15.28 -7.36
N LYS A 89 17.82 14.91 -8.50
CA LYS A 89 17.87 15.74 -9.73
C LYS A 89 17.13 17.06 -9.56
N MET A 90 15.96 17.04 -8.90
CA MET A 90 15.20 18.26 -8.60
C MET A 90 15.98 19.19 -7.67
N GLU A 91 16.64 18.66 -6.64
CA GLU A 91 17.55 19.40 -5.76
C GLU A 91 18.72 20.01 -6.55
N GLY A 92 19.34 19.23 -7.43
CA GLY A 92 20.40 19.73 -8.31
C GLY A 92 19.96 20.91 -9.18
N LEU A 93 18.74 20.86 -9.75
CA LEU A 93 18.17 21.98 -10.50
C LEU A 93 17.94 23.22 -9.64
N LEU A 94 17.49 23.06 -8.39
CA LEU A 94 17.28 24.17 -7.46
C LEU A 94 18.60 24.83 -7.09
N SER A 95 19.60 24.04 -6.68
CA SER A 95 20.94 24.56 -6.34
C SER A 95 21.61 25.23 -7.53
N GLY A 96 21.50 24.66 -8.74
CA GLY A 96 22.01 25.27 -9.96
C GLY A 96 21.33 26.60 -10.30
N LEU A 97 20.01 26.70 -10.06
CA LEU A 97 19.26 27.94 -10.25
C LEU A 97 19.71 29.03 -9.26
N GLU A 98 19.87 28.69 -7.98
CA GLU A 98 20.36 29.61 -6.94
C GLU A 98 21.78 30.11 -7.22
N ALA A 99 22.66 29.20 -7.64
CA ALA A 99 24.04 29.51 -8.02
C ALA A 99 24.17 30.22 -9.39
N LYS A 100 23.07 30.37 -10.15
CA LYS A 100 23.05 30.85 -11.54
C LYS A 100 24.01 30.06 -12.45
N SER A 101 24.13 28.76 -12.19
CA SER A 101 25.03 27.83 -12.86
C SER A 101 24.27 26.60 -13.37
N LEU A 102 23.18 26.84 -14.10
CA LEU A 102 22.44 25.78 -14.77
C LEU A 102 23.26 25.25 -15.95
N GLY A 103 23.40 23.92 -16.03
CA GLY A 103 24.09 23.25 -17.14
C GLY A 103 23.21 23.10 -18.37
N ASP A 104 23.81 22.71 -19.49
CA ASP A 104 23.13 22.59 -20.79
C ASP A 104 22.00 21.53 -20.80
N ASP A 105 22.08 20.52 -19.92
CA ASP A 105 21.08 19.43 -19.81
C ASP A 105 19.84 19.79 -18.94
N THR A 106 19.68 21.07 -18.57
CA THR A 106 18.60 21.52 -17.69
C THR A 106 17.22 21.22 -18.26
N GLU A 107 17.01 21.42 -19.57
CA GLU A 107 15.70 21.20 -20.20
C GLU A 107 15.31 19.71 -20.23
N ALA A 108 16.26 18.84 -20.54
CA ALA A 108 16.04 17.40 -20.51
C ALA A 108 15.68 16.92 -19.10
N THR A 109 16.39 17.39 -18.08
CA THR A 109 16.11 17.07 -16.67
C THR A 109 14.72 17.56 -16.24
N ILE A 110 14.33 18.77 -16.65
CA ILE A 110 12.99 19.30 -16.36
C ILE A 110 11.89 18.44 -17.00
N ASN A 111 12.09 17.98 -18.24
CA ASN A 111 11.11 17.14 -18.93
C ASN A 111 10.98 15.77 -18.26
N GLU A 112 12.11 15.15 -17.90
CA GLU A 112 12.12 13.88 -17.15
C GLU A 112 11.34 14.00 -15.83
N LEU A 113 11.56 15.07 -15.06
CA LEU A 113 10.87 15.30 -13.80
C LEU A 113 9.36 15.56 -13.99
N LYS A 114 8.96 16.24 -15.06
CA LYS A 114 7.53 16.42 -15.40
C LYS A 114 6.86 15.10 -15.77
N GLU A 115 7.53 14.27 -16.56
CA GLU A 115 7.03 12.94 -16.91
C GLU A 115 6.92 12.05 -15.67
N ALA A 116 7.91 12.11 -14.77
CA ALA A 116 7.87 11.42 -13.50
C ALA A 116 6.68 11.86 -12.62
N LEU A 117 6.38 13.17 -12.57
CA LEU A 117 5.20 13.69 -11.86
C LEU A 117 3.88 13.15 -12.41
N ALA A 118 3.73 13.18 -13.74
CA ALA A 118 2.53 12.63 -14.39
C ALA A 118 2.41 11.11 -14.13
N GLY A 119 3.55 10.39 -14.16
CA GLY A 119 3.61 8.98 -13.82
C GLY A 119 3.26 8.69 -12.36
N ALA A 120 3.72 9.54 -11.43
CA ALA A 120 3.40 9.41 -10.00
C ALA A 120 1.91 9.54 -9.75
N GLU A 121 1.25 10.54 -10.35
CA GLU A 121 -0.18 10.76 -10.20
C GLU A 121 -1.01 9.57 -10.71
N ALA A 122 -0.64 9.02 -11.88
CA ALA A 122 -1.28 7.84 -12.43
C ALA A 122 -1.11 6.60 -11.53
N LYS A 123 0.11 6.37 -11.01
CA LYS A 123 0.38 5.27 -10.07
C LYS A 123 -0.41 5.40 -8.78
N MET A 124 -0.44 6.60 -8.19
CA MET A 124 -1.15 6.88 -6.95
C MET A 124 -2.63 6.50 -7.04
N GLY A 125 -3.32 6.90 -8.12
CA GLY A 125 -4.73 6.51 -8.30
C GLY A 125 -4.94 5.00 -8.39
N GLY A 126 -4.04 4.29 -9.09
CA GLY A 126 -4.07 2.83 -9.16
C GLY A 126 -3.80 2.15 -7.81
N TRP A 127 -2.84 2.67 -7.05
CA TRP A 127 -2.49 2.14 -5.73
C TRP A 127 -3.57 2.38 -4.68
N GLU A 128 -4.17 3.57 -4.65
CA GLU A 128 -5.30 3.88 -3.76
C GLU A 128 -6.47 2.93 -4.00
N GLN A 129 -6.79 2.68 -5.27
CA GLN A 129 -7.83 1.71 -5.65
C GLN A 129 -7.45 0.28 -5.25
N ALA A 130 -6.21 -0.14 -5.50
CA ALA A 130 -5.72 -1.47 -5.14
C ALA A 130 -5.76 -1.70 -3.62
N LEU A 131 -5.28 -0.72 -2.84
CA LEU A 131 -5.32 -0.75 -1.38
C LEU A 131 -6.75 -0.86 -0.87
N SER A 132 -7.64 0.02 -1.33
CA SER A 132 -9.05 0.04 -0.93
C SER A 132 -9.75 -1.28 -1.22
N THR A 133 -9.53 -1.83 -2.42
CA THR A 133 -10.12 -3.11 -2.85
C THR A 133 -9.63 -4.26 -1.98
N ALA A 134 -8.31 -4.41 -1.85
CA ALA A 134 -7.71 -5.52 -1.11
C ALA A 134 -8.04 -5.45 0.39
N LYS A 135 -7.96 -4.26 0.99
CA LYS A 135 -8.34 -4.04 2.39
C LYS A 135 -9.80 -4.41 2.63
N THR A 136 -10.72 -3.89 1.82
CA THR A 136 -12.16 -4.16 2.00
C THR A 136 -12.47 -5.65 1.88
N ALA A 137 -11.85 -6.34 0.93
CA ALA A 137 -12.01 -7.78 0.76
C ALA A 137 -11.43 -8.58 1.93
N ALA A 138 -10.24 -8.20 2.44
CA ALA A 138 -9.66 -8.81 3.63
C ALA A 138 -10.55 -8.60 4.87
N GLU A 139 -11.04 -7.39 5.10
CA GLU A 139 -11.94 -7.10 6.23
C GLU A 139 -13.27 -7.87 6.13
N ALA A 140 -13.81 -8.05 4.92
CA ALA A 140 -15.00 -8.84 4.69
C ALA A 140 -14.77 -10.32 5.02
N ALA A 141 -13.66 -10.89 4.57
CA ALA A 141 -13.27 -12.26 4.89
C ALA A 141 -13.03 -12.46 6.40
N TYR A 142 -12.40 -11.48 7.06
CA TYR A 142 -12.24 -11.49 8.51
C TYR A 142 -13.58 -11.46 9.24
N LYS A 143 -14.51 -10.59 8.84
CA LYS A 143 -15.87 -10.52 9.44
C LYS A 143 -16.64 -11.82 9.23
N GLN A 144 -16.55 -12.41 8.04
CA GLN A 144 -17.15 -13.71 7.75
C GLN A 144 -16.59 -14.77 8.70
N PHE A 145 -15.27 -14.86 8.82
CA PHE A 145 -14.61 -15.76 9.78
C PHE A 145 -15.13 -15.56 11.20
N MET A 146 -15.14 -14.33 11.70
CA MET A 146 -15.58 -14.00 13.06
C MET A 146 -17.05 -14.32 13.32
N SER A 147 -17.93 -14.24 12.31
CA SER A 147 -19.34 -14.64 12.45
C SER A 147 -19.53 -16.16 12.63
N MET A 148 -18.52 -16.95 12.27
CA MET A 148 -18.54 -18.40 12.41
C MET A 148 -17.85 -18.87 13.70
N VAL A 149 -17.06 -18.02 14.35
CA VAL A 149 -16.41 -18.35 15.63
C VAL A 149 -17.50 -18.42 16.71
N PRO A 150 -17.70 -19.58 17.37
CA PRO A 150 -18.67 -19.66 18.46
C PRO A 150 -18.27 -18.71 19.59
N ALA A 151 -19.24 -18.02 20.18
CA ALA A 151 -19.01 -17.14 21.32
C ALA A 151 -18.31 -17.94 22.43
N GLN A 152 -17.14 -17.48 22.88
CA GLN A 152 -16.52 -18.07 24.05
C GLN A 152 -17.39 -17.71 25.25
N GLU A 153 -18.17 -18.68 25.74
CA GLU A 153 -18.82 -18.56 27.05
C GLU A 153 -17.71 -18.50 28.11
N GLY A 154 -17.61 -17.36 28.79
CA GLY A 154 -16.69 -17.12 29.90
C GLY A 154 -17.19 -17.68 31.23
#